data_AF-A0A811L8U7-F1
#
_entry.id   AF-A0A811L8U7-F1
#
_cell.length_a   1.000
_cell.length_b   1.000
_cell.length_c   1.000
_cell.angle_alpha   90.00
_cell.angle_beta   90.00
_cell.angle_gamma   90.00
#
_symmetry.space_group_name_H-M   'P 1'
#
loop_
_entity.id
_entity.type
_entity.pdbx_description
1 polymer ?
#
loop_
_entity_poly.entity_id
_entity_poly.type
_entity_poly.pdbx_seq_one_letter_code
_entity_poly.pdbx_strand_id
1 'polypeptide(L)'
;MFVFVVLSLLTATVTPETLYNIVTGIRKGSQEPGLIITALEANASVDTMIDTSMNDMTLSDQCHQKVEVGYGDMKMDRFYYDKNDDTCVPFVYSGMGGNFNNFVDENSCRITCKLNYDKINKCNNHPVSSCNKKLQPSSANIYYYDSKSDECNHTVMSSCDDETQFFGSKHECDRECGLSIPCHQRKRADEVEHQNMLYKVLHKLKWFYTEYRLSHFLPFTVLVTYTLIGAAMFRHFELQPDEIRRKNYRESTEYAFNQIIKRMTEIQCGKGNGTSTFQRQIQTRETKEALFWLIDYLNITEVIEERCDTSPWTWMGSLFYAGQLYTTIGYGLPAAQSTGGRVATMFYIMIGIPVFLIILKDVAEVAGQCATDE
;
A
#
# COMPACT_ATOMS: atom_id res chain seq x y z
N MET A 1 14.51 -10.44 15.40
CA MET A 1 14.02 -11.69 16.03
C MET A 1 13.02 -12.43 15.12
N PHE A 2 12.02 -11.76 14.52
CA PHE A 2 11.06 -12.38 13.59
C PHE A 2 11.67 -12.98 12.31
N VAL A 3 12.68 -12.33 11.72
CA VAL A 3 13.35 -12.82 10.48
C VAL A 3 14.10 -14.14 10.71
N PHE A 4 14.63 -14.36 11.93
CA PHE A 4 15.30 -15.61 12.29
C PHE A 4 14.30 -16.77 12.48
N VAL A 5 13.12 -16.49 13.05
CA VAL A 5 12.07 -17.51 13.24
C VAL A 5 11.51 -18.00 11.90
N VAL A 6 11.35 -17.10 10.92
CA VAL A 6 10.85 -17.45 9.58
C VAL A 6 11.90 -18.21 8.76
N LEU A 7 13.20 -17.88 8.91
CA LEU A 7 14.28 -18.63 8.25
C LEU A 7 14.43 -20.06 8.81
N SER A 8 14.22 -20.26 10.12
CA SER A 8 14.26 -21.59 10.75
C SER A 8 13.09 -22.48 10.33
N LEU A 9 11.91 -21.90 10.05
CA LEU A 9 10.74 -22.65 9.58
C LEU A 9 10.86 -23.12 8.12
N LEU A 10 11.62 -22.41 7.29
CA LEU A 10 11.85 -22.78 5.88
C LEU A 10 12.88 -23.90 5.68
N THR A 11 13.59 -24.32 6.75
CA THR A 11 14.54 -25.44 6.70
C THR A 11 13.97 -26.77 7.21
N ALA A 12 12.71 -26.81 7.66
CA ALA A 12 12.09 -28.03 8.15
C ALA A 12 11.60 -28.91 6.98
N THR A 13 12.36 -29.96 6.68
CA THR A 13 11.98 -30.97 5.67
C THR A 13 10.74 -31.75 6.13
N VAL A 14 9.60 -31.53 5.48
CA VAL A 14 8.38 -32.34 5.68
C VAL A 14 8.61 -33.73 5.08
N THR A 15 8.44 -34.79 5.89
CA THR A 15 8.67 -36.17 5.45
C THR A 15 7.47 -36.71 4.67
N PRO A 16 7.66 -37.69 3.76
CA PRO A 16 6.58 -38.24 2.93
C PRO A 16 5.42 -38.88 3.72
N GLU A 17 5.67 -39.34 4.94
CA GLU A 17 4.65 -39.92 5.83
C GLU A 17 3.63 -38.87 6.32
N THR A 18 4.03 -37.61 6.48
CA THR A 18 3.12 -36.55 6.92
C THR A 18 2.10 -36.21 5.83
N LEU A 19 2.50 -36.30 4.55
CA LEU A 19 1.62 -36.07 3.41
C LEU A 19 0.60 -37.22 3.21
N TYR A 20 1.00 -38.46 3.47
CA TYR A 20 0.11 -39.63 3.37
C TYR A 20 -1.02 -39.60 4.42
N ASN A 21 -0.73 -39.14 5.64
CA ASN A 21 -1.73 -39.03 6.71
C ASN A 21 -2.73 -37.89 6.48
N ILE A 22 -2.30 -36.79 5.83
CA ILE A 22 -3.20 -35.69 5.45
C ILE A 22 -4.12 -36.11 4.30
N VAL A 23 -3.61 -36.83 3.30
CA VAL A 23 -4.41 -37.29 2.15
C VAL A 23 -5.39 -38.41 2.54
N THR A 24 -5.05 -39.26 3.51
CA THR A 24 -5.94 -40.33 3.99
C THR A 24 -6.95 -39.87 5.03
N GLY A 25 -6.69 -38.77 5.75
CA GLY A 25 -7.63 -38.14 6.69
C GLY A 25 -8.84 -37.47 6.04
N ILE A 26 -8.73 -37.04 4.78
CA ILE A 26 -9.84 -36.40 4.03
C ILE A 26 -10.86 -37.43 3.50
N ARG A 27 -10.56 -38.74 3.57
CA ARG A 27 -11.39 -39.79 2.94
C ARG A 27 -12.36 -40.53 3.88
N LYS A 28 -12.53 -40.10 5.14
CA LYS A 28 -13.53 -40.67 6.06
C LYS A 28 -14.25 -39.56 6.82
N GLY A 29 -15.39 -39.10 6.29
CA GLY A 29 -16.25 -38.14 6.96
C GLY A 29 -17.51 -37.82 6.16
N SER A 30 -18.59 -38.51 6.52
CA SER A 30 -20.00 -38.31 6.15
C SER A 30 -20.43 -38.66 4.72
N GLN A 31 -20.89 -39.90 4.59
CA GLN A 31 -21.91 -40.34 3.63
C GLN A 31 -23.16 -40.65 4.45
N GLU A 32 -24.30 -40.06 4.10
CA GLU A 32 -25.58 -40.76 3.93
C GLU A 32 -26.58 -39.89 3.13
N PRO A 33 -27.54 -40.52 2.43
CA PRO A 33 -27.90 -40.14 1.06
C PRO A 33 -29.40 -39.86 0.84
N GLY A 34 -29.74 -39.32 -0.33
CA GLY A 34 -31.04 -39.52 -0.97
C GLY A 34 -31.72 -38.26 -1.48
N LEU A 35 -31.63 -37.99 -2.78
CA LEU A 35 -32.68 -38.41 -3.73
C LEU A 35 -32.25 -38.01 -5.15
N ILE A 36 -32.10 -39.02 -6.00
CA ILE A 36 -31.88 -38.87 -7.45
C ILE A 36 -33.25 -38.78 -8.11
N ILE A 37 -33.49 -37.75 -8.93
CA ILE A 37 -34.15 -37.93 -10.23
C ILE A 37 -33.32 -37.17 -11.28
N THR A 38 -32.82 -37.93 -12.24
CA THR A 38 -32.16 -37.48 -13.46
C THR A 38 -33.16 -37.32 -14.61
N ALA A 39 -32.84 -36.35 -15.47
CA ALA A 39 -33.04 -36.30 -16.92
C ALA A 39 -34.43 -35.83 -17.42
N LEU A 40 -34.50 -34.68 -18.08
CA LEU A 40 -34.22 -34.50 -19.52
C LEU A 40 -34.53 -33.04 -19.96
N GLU A 41 -33.57 -32.49 -20.70
CA GLU A 41 -33.66 -31.53 -21.82
C GLU A 41 -34.94 -30.69 -21.99
N ALA A 42 -34.79 -29.37 -21.84
CA ALA A 42 -35.48 -28.39 -22.67
C ALA A 42 -34.61 -27.12 -22.80
N ASN A 43 -33.88 -27.01 -23.92
CA ASN A 43 -33.50 -25.72 -24.47
C ASN A 43 -34.79 -25.00 -24.89
N ALA A 44 -35.16 -23.93 -24.20
CA ALA A 44 -35.79 -22.73 -24.77
C ALA A 44 -36.28 -21.81 -23.64
N SER A 45 -36.05 -20.51 -23.83
CA SER A 45 -36.74 -19.40 -23.16
C SER A 45 -36.64 -19.32 -21.63
N VAL A 46 -35.57 -18.72 -21.13
CA VAL A 46 -35.67 -17.81 -19.96
C VAL A 46 -34.85 -16.55 -20.27
N ASP A 47 -35.23 -15.88 -21.36
CA ASP A 47 -34.79 -14.51 -21.69
C ASP A 47 -35.91 -13.49 -21.38
N THR A 48 -36.82 -13.86 -20.48
CA THR A 48 -37.99 -13.05 -20.09
C THR A 48 -38.30 -13.23 -18.61
N MET A 49 -37.37 -12.83 -17.74
CA MET A 49 -37.64 -12.25 -16.41
C MET A 49 -36.50 -11.29 -16.03
N ILE A 50 -36.12 -10.40 -16.96
CA ILE A 50 -35.60 -9.10 -16.56
C ILE A 50 -36.84 -8.25 -16.29
N ASP A 51 -37.41 -8.40 -15.09
CA ASP A 51 -38.34 -7.40 -14.60
C ASP A 51 -37.50 -6.21 -14.10
N THR A 52 -37.48 -5.18 -14.94
CA THR A 52 -37.03 -3.82 -14.66
C THR A 52 -37.82 -3.20 -13.49
N SER A 53 -37.57 -3.66 -12.26
CA SER A 53 -38.15 -3.06 -11.05
C SER A 53 -37.32 -3.18 -9.76
N MET A 54 -36.10 -3.75 -9.77
CA MET A 54 -35.22 -3.79 -8.58
C MET A 54 -34.13 -2.69 -8.54
N ASN A 55 -34.44 -1.49 -9.01
CA ASN A 55 -33.62 -0.29 -8.79
C ASN A 55 -34.41 0.91 -8.22
N ASP A 56 -35.64 0.68 -7.74
CA ASP A 56 -36.48 1.71 -7.10
C ASP A 56 -36.78 1.40 -5.63
N MET A 57 -35.96 0.53 -5.02
CA MET A 57 -35.93 0.30 -3.57
C MET A 57 -34.49 0.56 -3.08
N THR A 58 -34.11 1.68 -2.45
CA THR A 58 -34.82 2.91 -2.09
C THR A 58 -33.75 3.92 -1.61
N LEU A 59 -33.28 4.82 -2.48
CA LEU A 59 -32.41 5.94 -2.06
C LEU A 59 -33.14 6.84 -1.03
N SER A 60 -34.47 6.90 -1.16
CA SER A 60 -35.38 7.56 -0.22
C SER A 60 -35.41 6.87 1.15
N ASP A 61 -35.50 5.54 1.24
CA ASP A 61 -35.67 4.88 2.55
C ASP A 61 -34.41 4.95 3.42
N GLN A 62 -33.22 4.89 2.82
CA GLN A 62 -31.95 5.01 3.55
C GLN A 62 -31.90 6.30 4.38
N CYS A 63 -32.34 7.42 3.81
CA CYS A 63 -32.30 8.72 4.48
C CYS A 63 -33.44 8.94 5.48
N HIS A 64 -34.49 8.11 5.44
CA HIS A 64 -35.61 8.16 6.39
C HIS A 64 -35.50 7.18 7.56
N GLN A 65 -34.53 6.26 7.51
CA GLN A 65 -34.22 5.36 8.60
C GLN A 65 -33.74 6.14 9.82
N LYS A 66 -34.15 5.70 11.02
CA LYS A 66 -33.68 6.31 12.27
C LYS A 66 -32.20 5.99 12.46
N VAL A 67 -31.43 6.85 13.11
CA VAL A 67 -30.04 6.52 13.42
C VAL A 67 -29.96 5.23 14.24
N GLU A 68 -29.08 4.32 13.82
CA GLU A 68 -28.75 3.11 14.57
C GLU A 68 -27.24 3.05 14.84
N VAL A 69 -26.90 3.10 16.12
CA VAL A 69 -25.51 3.02 16.60
C VAL A 69 -24.89 1.64 16.28
N GLY A 70 -25.71 0.61 16.08
CA GLY A 70 -25.24 -0.76 15.93
C GLY A 70 -24.78 -1.35 17.26
N TYR A 71 -24.00 -2.41 17.19
CA TYR A 71 -23.42 -3.11 18.34
C TYR A 71 -21.91 -3.37 18.12
N GLY A 72 -21.20 -3.67 19.20
CA GLY A 72 -19.75 -3.81 19.23
C GLY A 72 -19.05 -2.69 20.00
N ASP A 73 -17.74 -2.82 20.14
CA ASP A 73 -16.90 -1.97 21.01
C ASP A 73 -16.07 -0.92 20.24
N MET A 74 -16.22 -0.85 18.91
CA MET A 74 -15.55 0.16 18.10
C MET A 74 -16.22 1.53 18.29
N LYS A 75 -15.45 2.61 18.23
CA LYS A 75 -15.96 3.99 18.22
C LYS A 75 -15.56 4.65 16.92
N MET A 76 -16.49 4.70 15.97
CA MET A 76 -16.26 5.32 14.67
C MET A 76 -17.11 6.56 14.53
N ASP A 77 -16.49 7.71 14.24
CA ASP A 77 -17.22 8.93 13.90
C ASP A 77 -17.87 8.78 12.52
N ARG A 78 -19.19 8.95 12.48
CA ARG A 78 -20.04 8.81 11.29
C ARG A 78 -21.05 9.95 11.25
N PHE A 79 -21.77 10.06 10.14
CA PHE A 79 -22.87 11.02 9.97
C PHE A 79 -24.15 10.28 9.62
N TYR A 80 -25.28 10.72 10.16
CA TYR A 80 -26.61 10.29 9.72
C TYR A 80 -27.43 11.51 9.29
N TYR A 81 -28.45 11.28 8.48
CA TYR A 81 -29.39 12.29 8.07
C TYR A 81 -30.55 12.41 9.07
N ASP A 82 -30.72 13.59 9.66
CA ASP A 82 -31.93 13.91 10.43
C ASP A 82 -32.96 14.57 9.52
N LYS A 83 -34.03 13.85 9.22
CA LYS A 83 -35.15 14.34 8.41
C LYS A 83 -35.96 15.47 9.07
N ASN A 84 -35.90 15.61 10.40
CA ASN A 84 -36.68 16.65 11.09
C ASN A 84 -36.00 18.01 10.95
N ASP A 85 -34.67 18.02 11.03
CA ASP A 85 -33.84 19.21 10.93
C ASP A 85 -33.22 19.41 9.53
N ASP A 86 -33.52 18.50 8.59
CA ASP A 86 -33.05 18.50 7.20
C ASP A 86 -31.52 18.63 7.08
N THR A 87 -30.80 17.95 8.00
CA THR A 87 -29.36 18.15 8.20
C THR A 87 -28.62 16.85 8.51
N CYS A 88 -27.33 16.82 8.17
CA CYS A 88 -26.45 15.70 8.48
C CYS A 88 -25.78 15.90 9.85
N VAL A 89 -26.03 14.99 10.77
CA VAL A 89 -25.60 15.08 12.17
C VAL A 89 -24.55 14.01 12.47
N PRO A 90 -23.44 14.34 13.16
CA PRO A 90 -22.45 13.34 13.56
C PRO A 90 -22.98 12.41 14.65
N PHE A 91 -22.61 11.13 14.58
CA PHE A 91 -22.87 10.13 15.61
C PHE A 91 -21.72 9.12 15.70
N VAL A 92 -21.64 8.39 16.81
CA VAL A 92 -20.65 7.33 17.00
C VAL A 92 -21.27 5.99 16.65
N TYR A 93 -20.70 5.28 15.68
CA TYR A 93 -21.11 3.95 15.26
C TYR A 93 -20.24 2.87 15.92
N SER A 94 -20.88 1.82 16.43
CA SER A 94 -20.27 0.72 17.19
C SER A 94 -19.52 -0.32 16.34
N GLY A 95 -19.57 -0.19 15.01
CA GLY A 95 -18.78 -0.98 14.07
C GLY A 95 -19.49 -2.19 13.46
N MET A 96 -20.50 -2.76 14.11
CA MET A 96 -21.34 -3.84 13.55
C MET A 96 -22.84 -3.53 13.59
N GLY A 97 -23.59 -4.09 12.64
CA GLY A 97 -25.03 -3.88 12.52
C GLY A 97 -25.39 -2.48 12.01
N GLY A 98 -26.39 -1.87 12.65
CA GLY A 98 -26.93 -0.58 12.24
C GLY A 98 -27.70 -0.63 10.92
N ASN A 99 -27.93 0.54 10.34
CA ASN A 99 -28.67 0.67 9.10
C ASN A 99 -27.99 1.60 8.10
N PHE A 100 -28.67 1.84 6.99
CA PHE A 100 -28.08 2.55 5.86
C PHE A 100 -27.97 4.06 6.12
N ASN A 101 -28.67 4.63 7.10
CA ASN A 101 -28.51 6.04 7.47
C ASN A 101 -27.19 6.28 8.25
N ASN A 102 -26.07 5.92 7.62
CA ASN A 102 -24.73 5.90 8.20
C ASN A 102 -23.71 6.20 7.10
N PHE A 103 -23.09 7.37 7.20
CA PHE A 103 -22.18 7.92 6.20
C PHE A 103 -20.80 8.17 6.82
N VAL A 104 -19.75 7.98 6.02
CA VAL A 104 -18.36 8.16 6.44
C VAL A 104 -18.06 9.63 6.76
N ASP A 105 -18.67 10.56 6.02
CA ASP A 105 -18.40 11.98 6.09
C ASP A 105 -19.68 12.81 5.83
N GLU A 106 -19.70 14.04 6.32
CA GLU A 106 -20.86 14.93 6.18
C GLU A 106 -21.25 15.18 4.71
N ASN A 107 -20.27 15.23 3.81
CA ASN A 107 -20.51 15.54 2.41
C ASN A 107 -21.17 14.35 1.67
N SER A 108 -20.76 13.10 1.95
CA SER A 108 -21.44 11.91 1.42
C SER A 108 -22.89 11.79 1.93
N CYS A 109 -23.13 12.10 3.21
CA CYS A 109 -24.49 12.22 3.75
C CYS A 109 -25.32 13.27 2.99
N ARG A 110 -24.80 14.50 2.84
CA ARG A 110 -25.53 15.61 2.21
C ARG A 110 -25.84 15.36 0.73
N ILE A 111 -24.89 14.80 -0.02
CA ILE A 111 -25.12 14.46 -1.43
C ILE A 111 -26.22 13.40 -1.54
N THR A 112 -26.15 12.37 -0.71
CA THR A 112 -27.08 11.23 -0.78
C THR A 112 -28.48 11.61 -0.32
N CYS A 113 -28.60 12.30 0.82
CA CYS A 113 -29.88 12.52 1.49
C CYS A 113 -30.50 13.89 1.30
N LYS A 114 -29.71 14.91 0.95
CA LYS A 114 -30.24 16.25 0.67
C LYS A 114 -30.35 16.47 -0.84
N LEU A 115 -29.24 16.36 -1.57
CA LEU A 115 -29.21 16.69 -2.99
C LEU A 115 -29.92 15.67 -3.88
N ASN A 116 -29.69 14.37 -3.68
CA ASN A 116 -30.38 13.35 -4.47
C ASN A 116 -31.85 13.18 -4.07
N TYR A 117 -32.21 13.36 -2.79
CA TYR A 117 -33.61 13.35 -2.34
C TYR A 117 -34.42 14.52 -2.92
N ASP A 118 -33.89 15.74 -2.86
CA ASP A 118 -34.52 16.91 -3.47
C ASP A 118 -34.65 16.76 -4.98
N LYS A 119 -33.63 16.17 -5.64
CA LYS A 119 -33.68 15.89 -7.08
C LYS A 119 -34.71 14.85 -7.46
N ILE A 120 -34.83 13.76 -6.69
CA ILE A 120 -35.86 12.74 -6.94
C ILE A 120 -37.25 13.37 -6.78
N ASN A 121 -37.48 14.16 -5.73
CA ASN A 121 -38.79 14.78 -5.51
C ASN A 121 -39.12 15.92 -6.48
N LYS A 122 -38.12 16.66 -6.97
CA LYS A 122 -38.32 17.77 -7.94
C LYS A 122 -38.32 17.32 -9.40
N CYS A 123 -37.55 16.29 -9.74
CA CYS A 123 -37.27 15.92 -11.13
C CYS A 123 -37.81 14.52 -11.52
N ASN A 124 -38.29 13.69 -10.58
CA ASN A 124 -38.86 12.36 -10.87
C ASN A 124 -40.38 12.24 -10.68
N ASN A 125 -41.15 13.34 -10.68
CA ASN A 125 -42.61 13.20 -10.83
C ASN A 125 -42.97 12.89 -12.29
N HIS A 126 -43.11 11.59 -12.53
CA HIS A 126 -43.77 10.86 -13.61
C HIS A 126 -43.02 10.55 -14.93
N PRO A 127 -43.12 9.28 -15.42
CA PRO A 127 -42.68 8.91 -16.75
C PRO A 127 -43.59 9.52 -17.81
N VAL A 128 -42.99 10.17 -18.81
CA VAL A 128 -43.64 10.76 -19.99
C VAL A 128 -44.24 9.65 -20.86
N SER A 129 -45.35 9.04 -20.45
CA SER A 129 -46.00 7.95 -21.19
C SER A 129 -47.37 8.30 -21.79
N SER A 130 -47.87 9.53 -21.66
CA SER A 130 -49.05 9.97 -22.41
C SER A 130 -49.13 11.49 -22.57
N CYS A 131 -48.40 12.06 -23.53
CA CYS A 131 -48.57 13.45 -23.93
C CYS A 131 -49.08 13.48 -25.39
N ASN A 132 -50.40 13.43 -25.56
CA ASN A 132 -51.07 13.32 -26.85
C ASN A 132 -52.12 14.42 -27.04
N LYS A 133 -51.69 15.66 -27.25
CA LYS A 133 -52.52 16.69 -27.91
C LYS A 133 -51.62 17.75 -28.56
N LYS A 134 -51.86 18.02 -29.85
CA LYS A 134 -51.25 19.14 -30.58
C LYS A 134 -52.05 20.41 -30.31
N LEU A 135 -51.40 21.46 -29.82
CA LEU A 135 -51.91 22.83 -29.88
C LEU A 135 -50.90 23.75 -30.60
N GLN A 136 -51.43 24.84 -31.16
CA GLN A 136 -50.74 25.77 -32.06
C GLN A 136 -49.55 26.51 -31.40
N PRO A 137 -48.56 26.97 -32.20
CA PRO A 137 -47.23 27.29 -31.70
C PRO A 137 -47.21 28.64 -31.01
N SER A 138 -47.10 28.64 -29.68
CA SER A 138 -46.50 29.77 -28.96
C SER A 138 -45.03 29.44 -28.71
N SER A 139 -44.16 30.15 -29.41
CA SER A 139 -42.72 29.93 -29.50
C SER A 139 -42.00 30.16 -28.17
N ALA A 140 -41.99 29.17 -27.29
CA ALA A 140 -41.10 29.12 -26.13
C ALA A 140 -40.37 27.78 -26.11
N ASN A 141 -39.04 27.81 -26.11
CA ASN A 141 -38.23 26.62 -25.86
C ASN A 141 -38.34 26.31 -24.37
N ILE A 142 -39.00 25.22 -24.01
CA ILE A 142 -39.19 24.78 -22.64
C ILE A 142 -38.38 23.50 -22.44
N TYR A 143 -37.79 23.31 -21.28
CA TYR A 143 -36.91 22.17 -20.99
C TYR A 143 -37.53 21.25 -19.95
N TYR A 144 -37.31 19.95 -20.10
CA TYR A 144 -37.69 18.93 -19.14
C TYR A 144 -36.51 17.98 -18.93
N TYR A 145 -36.43 17.39 -17.75
CA TYR A 145 -35.39 16.42 -17.42
C TYR A 145 -35.86 15.01 -17.80
N ASP A 146 -35.09 14.31 -18.62
CA ASP A 146 -35.36 12.92 -18.97
C ASP A 146 -34.55 12.00 -18.07
N SER A 147 -35.23 11.36 -17.12
CA SER A 147 -34.61 10.45 -16.15
C SER A 147 -34.02 9.18 -16.79
N LYS A 148 -34.42 8.83 -18.02
CA LYS A 148 -33.86 7.67 -18.73
C LYS A 148 -32.54 7.98 -19.41
N SER A 149 -32.36 9.21 -19.89
CA SER A 149 -31.13 9.65 -20.56
C SER A 149 -30.22 10.50 -19.66
N ASP A 150 -30.66 10.86 -18.45
CA ASP A 150 -29.96 11.78 -17.55
C ASP A 150 -29.61 13.12 -18.23
N GLU A 151 -30.51 13.62 -19.09
CA GLU A 151 -30.29 14.85 -19.87
C GLU A 151 -31.52 15.76 -19.84
N CYS A 152 -31.27 17.07 -19.81
CA CYS A 152 -32.30 18.10 -20.00
C CYS A 152 -32.58 18.32 -21.49
N ASN A 153 -33.71 17.80 -21.94
CA ASN A 153 -34.19 17.90 -23.31
C ASN A 153 -35.12 19.11 -23.48
N HIS A 154 -35.21 19.64 -24.71
CA HIS A 154 -36.09 20.76 -25.02
C HIS A 154 -37.34 20.27 -25.75
N THR A 155 -38.48 20.88 -25.44
CA THR A 155 -39.76 20.67 -26.11
C THR A 155 -40.40 22.00 -26.47
N VAL A 156 -41.23 21.96 -27.51
CA VAL A 156 -42.02 23.11 -28.01
C VAL A 156 -43.52 22.89 -27.73
N MET A 157 -43.89 21.78 -27.09
CA MET A 157 -45.29 21.37 -26.90
C MET A 157 -45.73 21.57 -25.44
N SER A 158 -46.63 22.53 -25.22
CA SER A 158 -47.26 22.82 -23.93
C SER A 158 -48.61 22.09 -23.81
N SER A 159 -48.61 20.95 -23.12
CA SER A 159 -49.63 20.51 -22.14
C SER A 159 -49.56 18.99 -21.99
N CYS A 160 -48.74 18.53 -21.05
CA CYS A 160 -48.99 17.26 -20.36
C CYS A 160 -49.75 17.58 -19.06
N ASP A 161 -50.49 16.62 -18.50
CA ASP A 161 -51.26 16.81 -17.27
C ASP A 161 -50.44 17.46 -16.14
N ASP A 162 -51.13 18.13 -15.21
CA ASP A 162 -50.69 19.17 -14.27
C ASP A 162 -49.52 18.84 -13.30
N GLU A 163 -48.75 17.77 -13.53
CA GLU A 163 -47.68 17.30 -12.63
C GLU A 163 -46.27 17.27 -13.27
N THR A 164 -46.13 17.61 -14.56
CA THR A 164 -44.78 17.72 -15.19
C THR A 164 -44.19 19.11 -14.99
N GLN A 165 -43.11 19.21 -14.21
CA GLN A 165 -42.41 20.48 -14.01
C GLN A 165 -41.53 20.82 -15.22
N PHE A 166 -41.74 22.02 -15.76
CA PHE A 166 -41.06 22.53 -16.95
C PHE A 166 -40.13 23.70 -16.59
N PHE A 167 -38.94 23.75 -17.20
CA PHE A 167 -37.93 24.79 -16.97
C PHE A 167 -37.89 25.77 -18.14
N GLY A 168 -37.65 27.05 -17.85
CA GLY A 168 -37.60 28.11 -18.86
C GLY A 168 -36.31 28.14 -19.68
N SER A 169 -35.26 27.44 -19.23
CA SER A 169 -33.99 27.33 -19.96
C SER A 169 -33.26 26.02 -19.69
N LYS A 170 -32.39 25.61 -20.62
CA LYS A 170 -31.52 24.45 -20.45
C LYS A 170 -30.68 24.57 -19.17
N HIS A 171 -30.13 25.75 -18.93
CA HIS A 171 -29.26 26.02 -17.80
C HIS A 171 -29.99 25.92 -16.45
N GLU A 172 -31.26 26.29 -16.41
CA GLU A 172 -32.11 26.15 -15.23
C GLU A 172 -32.43 24.67 -14.94
N CYS A 173 -32.78 23.91 -15.99
CA CYS A 173 -32.98 22.46 -15.89
C CYS A 173 -31.70 21.73 -15.45
N ASP A 174 -30.55 22.04 -16.07
CA ASP A 174 -29.26 21.43 -15.74
C ASP A 174 -28.80 21.76 -14.31
N ARG A 175 -29.18 22.94 -13.79
CA ARG A 175 -28.85 23.37 -12.43
C ARG A 175 -29.70 22.63 -11.40
N GLU A 176 -31.00 22.54 -11.63
CA GLU A 176 -31.95 21.95 -10.66
C GLU A 176 -31.96 20.41 -10.74
N CYS A 177 -31.87 19.84 -11.94
CA CYS A 177 -31.96 18.39 -12.16
C CYS A 177 -30.63 17.76 -12.59
N GLY A 178 -29.87 18.43 -13.46
CA GLY A 178 -28.56 17.91 -13.93
C GLY A 178 -27.56 17.70 -12.80
N LEU A 179 -26.68 16.70 -12.92
CA LEU A 179 -25.57 16.43 -11.98
C LEU A 179 -24.54 17.57 -12.00
N SER A 180 -24.89 18.72 -11.43
CA SER A 180 -23.98 19.84 -11.25
C SER A 180 -23.03 19.56 -10.09
N ILE A 181 -21.88 18.96 -10.39
CA ILE A 181 -20.75 18.94 -9.46
C ILE A 181 -20.32 20.40 -9.21
N PRO A 182 -20.25 20.88 -7.96
CA PRO A 182 -19.88 22.26 -7.65
C PRO A 182 -18.54 22.64 -8.30
N CYS A 183 -18.41 23.88 -8.81
CA CYS A 183 -17.17 24.37 -9.45
C CYS A 183 -15.90 24.18 -8.60
N HIS A 184 -16.03 24.08 -7.28
CA HIS A 184 -14.91 23.83 -6.37
C HIS A 184 -14.38 22.39 -6.41
N GLN A 185 -15.19 21.43 -6.86
CA GLN A 185 -14.83 20.02 -7.03
C GLN A 185 -14.37 19.67 -8.45
N ARG A 186 -14.62 20.53 -9.45
CA ARG A 186 -14.15 20.34 -10.84
C ARG A 186 -12.62 20.27 -10.96
N LYS A 187 -11.90 21.07 -10.16
CA LYS A 187 -10.42 21.00 -10.10
C LYS A 187 -9.88 19.66 -9.63
N ARG A 188 -10.65 18.88 -8.86
CA ARG A 188 -10.26 17.55 -8.36
C ARG A 188 -10.61 16.43 -9.34
N ALA A 189 -11.63 16.63 -10.19
CA ALA A 189 -12.04 15.67 -11.21
C ALA A 189 -11.16 15.76 -12.48
N ASP A 190 -10.78 16.97 -12.90
CA ASP A 190 -9.96 17.19 -14.09
C ASP A 190 -8.50 16.68 -13.91
N GLU A 191 -8.03 16.49 -12.66
CA GLU A 191 -6.73 15.86 -12.37
C GLU A 191 -6.73 14.32 -12.53
N VAL A 192 -7.90 13.67 -12.61
CA VAL A 192 -8.01 12.20 -12.64
C VAL A 192 -8.10 11.64 -14.07
N GLU A 193 -8.51 12.43 -15.06
CA GLU A 193 -8.91 11.85 -16.34
C GLU A 193 -7.80 11.71 -17.39
N HIS A 194 -6.61 12.32 -17.24
CA HIS A 194 -5.59 12.19 -18.28
C HIS A 194 -4.10 12.24 -17.87
N GLN A 195 -3.67 11.38 -16.94
CA GLN A 195 -2.36 10.69 -17.08
C GLN A 195 -2.16 9.55 -16.08
N ASN A 196 -2.24 8.30 -16.57
CA ASN A 196 -1.11 7.37 -16.58
C ASN A 196 -1.56 5.95 -17.00
N MET A 197 -0.84 5.33 -17.93
CA MET A 197 -0.86 3.87 -18.15
C MET A 197 -0.73 3.09 -16.82
N LEU A 198 -0.03 3.68 -15.85
CA LEU A 198 0.10 3.21 -14.48
C LEU A 198 -1.27 3.00 -13.79
N TYR A 199 -2.26 3.89 -13.96
CA TYR A 199 -3.56 3.75 -13.29
C TYR A 199 -4.36 2.55 -13.84
N LYS A 200 -4.33 2.35 -15.16
CA LYS A 200 -4.96 1.18 -15.80
C LYS A 200 -4.27 -0.12 -15.38
N VAL A 201 -2.94 -0.10 -15.26
CA VAL A 201 -2.15 -1.23 -14.76
C VAL A 201 -2.46 -1.50 -13.28
N LEU A 202 -2.50 -0.47 -12.44
CA LEU A 202 -2.84 -0.58 -11.01
C LEU A 202 -4.28 -1.08 -10.80
N HIS A 203 -5.24 -0.66 -11.62
CA HIS A 203 -6.61 -1.14 -11.55
C HIS A 203 -6.73 -2.61 -12.00
N LYS A 204 -6.00 -3.01 -13.05
CA LYS A 204 -5.91 -4.41 -13.46
C LYS A 204 -5.20 -5.27 -12.41
N LEU A 205 -4.15 -4.76 -11.77
CA LEU A 205 -3.46 -5.43 -10.66
C LEU A 205 -4.37 -5.54 -9.44
N LYS A 206 -5.14 -4.50 -9.10
CA LYS A 206 -6.11 -4.48 -8.00
C LYS A 206 -7.24 -5.49 -8.25
N TRP A 207 -7.76 -5.55 -9.47
CA TRP A 207 -8.76 -6.55 -9.86
C TRP A 207 -8.20 -7.98 -9.81
N PHE A 208 -6.98 -8.20 -10.33
CA PHE A 208 -6.30 -9.50 -10.25
C PHE A 208 -5.97 -9.91 -8.80
N TYR A 209 -5.67 -8.94 -7.94
CA TYR A 209 -5.42 -9.11 -6.50
C TYR A 209 -6.68 -9.54 -5.74
N THR A 210 -7.84 -8.99 -6.09
CA THR A 210 -9.13 -9.32 -5.46
C THR A 210 -9.68 -10.68 -5.92
N GLU A 211 -9.49 -11.05 -7.19
CA GLU A 211 -10.06 -12.27 -7.80
C GLU A 211 -9.37 -13.56 -7.32
N TYR A 212 -8.06 -13.52 -7.01
CA TYR A 212 -7.26 -14.72 -6.70
C TYR A 212 -7.08 -15.04 -5.20
N ARG A 213 -7.69 -14.28 -4.26
CA ARG A 213 -7.47 -14.47 -2.80
C ARG A 213 -5.99 -14.62 -2.39
N LEU A 214 -5.05 -14.01 -3.12
CA LEU A 214 -3.61 -14.04 -2.81
C LEU A 214 -3.21 -13.03 -1.70
N SER A 215 -4.16 -12.75 -0.80
CA SER A 215 -4.35 -11.50 -0.06
C SER A 215 -3.25 -11.12 0.94
N HIS A 216 -2.31 -12.00 1.27
CA HIS A 216 -1.26 -11.71 2.26
C HIS A 216 0.15 -12.13 1.81
N PHE A 217 0.29 -13.13 0.94
CA PHE A 217 1.61 -13.62 0.51
C PHE A 217 2.19 -12.81 -0.65
N LEU A 218 1.36 -12.20 -1.50
CA LEU A 218 1.85 -11.44 -2.65
C LEU A 218 2.65 -10.18 -2.25
N PRO A 219 2.19 -9.33 -1.31
CA PRO A 219 2.96 -8.14 -0.92
C PRO A 219 4.29 -8.52 -0.25
N PHE A 220 4.28 -9.60 0.55
CA PHE A 220 5.48 -10.14 1.18
C PHE A 220 6.48 -10.68 0.16
N THR A 221 6.03 -11.42 -0.85
CA THR A 221 6.91 -11.95 -1.91
C THR A 221 7.47 -10.84 -2.80
N VAL A 222 6.69 -9.79 -3.09
CA VAL A 222 7.19 -8.59 -3.78
C VAL A 222 8.26 -7.89 -2.96
N LEU A 223 8.07 -7.73 -1.65
CA LEU A 223 9.08 -7.12 -0.78
C LEU A 223 10.36 -7.96 -0.70
N VAL A 224 10.25 -9.29 -0.53
CA VAL A 224 11.42 -10.18 -0.47
C VAL A 224 12.21 -10.15 -1.76
N THR A 225 11.54 -10.23 -2.92
CA THR A 225 12.20 -10.15 -4.23
C THR A 225 12.85 -8.78 -4.47
N TYR A 226 12.19 -7.70 -4.06
CA TYR A 226 12.75 -6.34 -4.11
C TYR A 226 14.03 -6.21 -3.27
N THR A 227 14.02 -6.74 -2.04
CA THR A 227 15.19 -6.71 -1.15
C THR A 227 16.35 -7.57 -1.67
N LEU A 228 16.07 -8.72 -2.29
CA LEU A 228 17.08 -9.56 -2.94
C LEU A 228 17.73 -8.86 -4.13
N ILE A 229 16.94 -8.17 -4.97
CA ILE A 229 17.44 -7.37 -6.08
C ILE A 229 18.31 -6.22 -5.56
N GLY A 230 17.84 -5.51 -4.53
CA GLY A 230 18.60 -4.46 -3.86
C GLY A 230 19.93 -4.97 -3.32
N ALA A 231 19.93 -6.12 -2.64
CA ALA A 231 21.15 -6.73 -2.10
C ALA A 231 22.16 -7.09 -3.18
N ALA A 232 21.71 -7.69 -4.29
CA ALA A 232 22.57 -8.01 -5.42
C ALA A 232 23.19 -6.74 -6.04
N MET A 233 22.37 -5.68 -6.20
CA MET A 233 22.79 -4.39 -6.74
C MET A 233 23.83 -3.71 -5.85
N PHE A 234 23.58 -3.56 -4.55
CA PHE A 234 24.52 -2.89 -3.63
C PHE A 234 25.80 -3.68 -3.45
N ARG A 235 25.72 -5.02 -3.39
CA ARG A 235 26.91 -5.88 -3.38
C ARG A 235 27.76 -5.65 -4.63
N HIS A 236 27.14 -5.52 -5.80
CA HIS A 236 27.87 -5.25 -7.03
C HIS A 236 28.60 -3.90 -7.01
N PHE A 237 27.93 -2.84 -6.54
CA PHE A 237 28.53 -1.50 -6.52
C PHE A 237 29.55 -1.27 -5.41
N GLU A 238 29.39 -1.89 -4.25
CA GLU A 238 30.18 -1.55 -3.06
C GLU A 238 31.24 -2.59 -2.70
N LEU A 239 31.07 -3.88 -3.05
CA LEU A 239 31.99 -4.94 -2.60
C LEU A 239 33.42 -4.72 -3.09
N GLN A 240 33.63 -4.60 -4.40
CA GLN A 240 34.99 -4.44 -4.96
C GLN A 240 35.66 -3.13 -4.49
N PRO A 241 35.01 -1.95 -4.57
CA PRO A 241 35.62 -0.72 -4.07
C PRO A 241 35.97 -0.76 -2.57
N ASP A 242 35.13 -1.41 -1.75
CA ASP A 242 35.39 -1.54 -0.32
C ASP A 242 36.54 -2.49 -0.02
N GLU A 243 36.63 -3.64 -0.69
CA GLU A 243 37.76 -4.57 -0.55
C GLU A 243 39.08 -3.91 -0.92
N ILE A 244 39.13 -3.15 -2.02
CA ILE A 244 40.32 -2.41 -2.44
C ILE A 244 40.69 -1.36 -1.38
N ARG A 245 39.72 -0.60 -0.86
CA ARG A 245 39.96 0.42 0.16
C ARG A 245 40.53 -0.20 1.45
N ARG A 246 39.96 -1.31 1.92
CA ARG A 246 40.41 -2.04 3.11
C ARG A 246 41.79 -2.65 2.92
N LYS A 247 42.06 -3.25 1.75
CA LYS A 247 43.39 -3.76 1.40
C LYS A 247 44.45 -2.67 1.40
N ASN A 248 44.16 -1.54 0.74
CA ASN A 248 45.09 -0.40 0.70
C ASN A 248 45.33 0.18 2.10
N TYR A 249 44.30 0.25 2.94
CA TYR A 249 44.43 0.70 4.32
C TYR A 249 45.29 -0.26 5.15
N ARG A 250 45.09 -1.58 5.00
CA ARG A 250 45.89 -2.61 5.65
C ARG A 250 47.36 -2.52 5.25
N GLU A 251 47.65 -2.43 3.96
CA GLU A 251 49.02 -2.29 3.42
C GLU A 251 49.67 -0.98 3.88
N SER A 252 48.95 0.14 3.85
CA SER A 252 49.46 1.44 4.30
C SER A 252 49.75 1.45 5.81
N THR A 253 48.88 0.80 6.59
CA THR A 253 49.05 0.64 8.03
C THR A 253 50.29 -0.21 8.29
N GLU A 254 50.39 -1.40 7.72
CA GLU A 254 51.57 -2.28 7.88
C GLU A 254 52.88 -1.59 7.47
N TYR A 255 52.86 -0.84 6.36
CA TYR A 255 54.00 -0.03 5.93
C TYR A 255 54.38 1.03 6.97
N ALA A 256 53.43 1.80 7.46
CA ALA A 256 53.67 2.85 8.45
C ALA A 256 54.26 2.27 9.75
N PHE A 257 53.72 1.16 10.25
CA PHE A 257 54.24 0.45 11.42
C PHE A 257 55.69 0.01 11.21
N ASN A 258 56.00 -0.61 10.08
CA ASN A 258 57.35 -1.05 9.75
C ASN A 258 58.33 0.12 9.65
N GLN A 259 57.91 1.27 9.10
CA GLN A 259 58.72 2.48 9.06
C GLN A 259 58.99 3.06 10.45
N ILE A 260 57.99 3.08 11.33
CA ILE A 260 58.13 3.58 12.70
C ILE A 260 59.12 2.70 13.48
N ILE A 261 58.97 1.38 13.42
CA ILE A 261 59.88 0.44 14.10
C ILE A 261 61.32 0.62 13.58
N LYS A 262 61.49 0.74 12.26
CA LYS A 262 62.82 0.98 11.66
C LYS A 262 63.46 2.27 12.18
N ARG A 263 62.72 3.39 12.19
CA ARG A 263 63.26 4.68 12.65
C ARG A 263 63.52 4.69 14.15
N MET A 264 62.64 4.11 14.96
CA MET A 264 62.84 4.01 16.41
C MET A 264 64.06 3.16 16.77
N THR A 265 64.28 2.03 16.09
CA THR A 265 65.47 1.20 16.28
C THR A 265 66.76 1.88 15.80
N GLU A 266 66.69 2.83 14.85
CA GLU A 266 67.83 3.61 14.36
C GLU A 266 68.25 4.78 15.29
N ILE A 267 67.34 5.32 16.13
CA ILE A 267 67.62 6.48 17.01
C ILE A 267 68.60 6.15 18.14
N GLN A 268 68.81 4.87 18.48
CA GLN A 268 69.87 4.47 19.40
C GLN A 268 71.16 4.14 18.64
N CYS A 269 72.04 5.12 18.48
CA CYS A 269 73.45 4.89 18.15
C CYS A 269 74.38 5.80 18.95
N GLY A 270 74.83 5.27 20.08
CA GLY A 270 75.88 5.85 20.90
C GLY A 270 76.57 4.76 21.72
N LYS A 271 77.44 3.97 21.06
CA LYS A 271 78.67 3.30 21.56
C LYS A 271 78.80 1.83 21.10
N GLY A 272 79.87 1.59 20.35
CA GLY A 272 80.64 0.34 20.46
C GLY A 272 80.46 -0.67 19.33
N ASN A 273 81.60 -1.00 18.72
CA ASN A 273 81.82 -2.03 17.71
C ASN A 273 80.94 -3.28 17.86
N GLY A 274 80.17 -3.58 16.82
CA GLY A 274 79.58 -4.90 16.58
C GLY A 274 78.33 -5.21 17.38
N THR A 275 77.23 -4.47 17.17
CA THR A 275 75.91 -4.95 17.57
C THR A 275 75.58 -6.23 16.79
N SER A 276 75.54 -7.38 17.47
CA SER A 276 75.13 -8.64 16.89
C SER A 276 73.71 -8.54 16.31
N THR A 277 73.41 -9.28 15.25
CA THR A 277 72.06 -9.39 14.65
C THR A 277 71.00 -9.75 15.71
N PHE A 278 71.39 -10.52 16.73
CA PHE A 278 70.57 -10.86 17.88
C PHE A 278 70.18 -9.64 18.73
N GLN A 279 71.12 -8.73 19.01
CA GLN A 279 70.84 -7.48 19.74
C GLN A 279 69.79 -6.61 19.01
N ARG A 280 69.92 -6.53 17.67
CA ARG A 280 68.98 -5.78 16.82
C ARG A 280 67.58 -6.42 16.78
N GLN A 281 67.50 -7.74 16.82
CA GLN A 281 66.22 -8.46 16.88
C GLN A 281 65.50 -8.24 18.21
N ILE A 282 66.22 -8.32 19.34
CA ILE A 282 65.63 -8.01 20.67
C ILE A 282 65.11 -6.57 20.69
N GLN A 283 65.93 -5.61 20.23
CA GLN A 283 65.53 -4.21 20.22
C GLN A 283 64.31 -3.94 19.31
N THR A 284 64.20 -4.64 18.19
CA THR A 284 63.03 -4.58 17.31
C THR A 284 61.78 -5.11 18.01
N ARG A 285 61.91 -6.18 18.79
CA ARG A 285 60.81 -6.76 19.57
C ARG A 285 60.34 -5.79 20.65
N GLU A 286 61.24 -5.26 21.47
CA GLU A 286 60.92 -4.28 22.51
C GLU A 286 60.26 -3.02 21.92
N THR A 287 60.78 -2.52 20.80
CA THR A 287 60.21 -1.36 20.09
C THR A 287 58.80 -1.66 19.57
N LYS A 288 58.57 -2.87 19.04
CA LYS A 288 57.27 -3.31 18.56
C LYS A 288 56.27 -3.45 19.70
N GLU A 289 56.69 -4.01 20.84
CA GLU A 289 55.86 -4.13 22.04
C GLU A 289 55.47 -2.75 22.60
N ALA A 290 56.41 -1.81 22.70
CA ALA A 290 56.12 -0.43 23.12
C ALA A 290 55.18 0.32 22.16
N LEU A 291 55.33 0.10 20.85
CA LEU A 291 54.46 0.69 19.83
C LEU A 291 53.03 0.14 19.94
N PHE A 292 52.87 -1.18 20.10
CA PHE A 292 51.55 -1.76 20.30
C PHE A 292 50.90 -1.30 21.59
N TRP A 293 51.67 -1.20 22.68
CA TRP A 293 51.17 -0.63 23.93
C TRP A 293 50.64 0.80 23.73
N LEU A 294 51.34 1.64 22.95
CA LEU A 294 50.89 3.00 22.67
C LEU A 294 49.57 3.03 21.88
N ILE A 295 49.42 2.18 20.88
CA ILE A 295 48.21 2.11 20.04
C ILE A 295 47.01 1.62 20.84
N ASP A 296 47.23 0.63 21.70
CA ASP A 296 46.22 0.11 22.62
C ASP A 296 45.82 1.16 23.66
N TYR A 297 46.80 1.84 24.25
CA TYR A 297 46.56 2.93 25.21
C TYR A 297 45.76 4.09 24.61
N LEU A 298 45.94 4.38 23.32
CA LEU A 298 45.18 5.39 22.60
C LEU A 298 43.83 4.89 22.05
N ASN A 299 43.45 3.65 22.32
CA ASN A 299 42.27 2.97 21.77
C ASN A 299 42.20 3.00 20.23
N ILE A 300 43.36 2.99 19.56
CA ILE A 300 43.44 3.01 18.11
C ILE A 300 43.30 1.59 17.53
N THR A 301 43.57 0.56 18.34
CA THR A 301 43.46 -0.86 17.96
C THR A 301 42.09 -1.17 17.36
N GLU A 302 41.01 -0.77 18.05
CA GLU A 302 39.62 -1.00 17.62
C GLU A 302 39.33 -0.41 16.23
N VAL A 303 39.78 0.81 15.98
CA VAL A 303 39.59 1.51 14.69
C VAL A 303 40.38 0.83 13.57
N ILE A 304 41.60 0.36 13.87
CA ILE A 304 42.43 -0.35 12.89
C ILE A 304 41.80 -1.70 12.55
N GLU A 305 41.34 -2.44 13.56
CA GLU A 305 40.69 -3.74 13.39
C GLU A 305 39.42 -3.59 12.55
N GLU A 306 38.52 -2.66 12.89
CA GLU A 306 37.28 -2.44 12.14
C GLU A 306 37.52 -2.11 10.66
N ARG A 307 38.57 -1.31 10.36
CA ARG A 307 38.94 -0.93 8.99
C ARG A 307 39.72 -2.01 8.23
N CYS A 308 40.35 -2.92 8.93
CA CYS A 308 41.11 -4.03 8.33
C CYS A 308 40.32 -5.35 8.28
N ASP A 309 39.18 -5.42 8.96
CA ASP A 309 38.30 -6.57 8.93
C ASP A 309 37.69 -6.79 7.53
N THR A 310 37.10 -7.97 7.35
CA THR A 310 36.40 -8.39 6.13
C THR A 310 35.31 -7.39 5.72
N SER A 311 35.06 -7.30 4.42
CA SER A 311 34.07 -6.35 3.90
C SER A 311 32.67 -6.69 4.44
N PRO A 312 31.92 -5.71 4.98
CA PRO A 312 30.55 -5.95 5.43
C PRO A 312 29.59 -6.19 4.26
N TRP A 313 30.01 -5.95 3.01
CA TRP A 313 29.22 -6.15 1.79
C TRP A 313 29.08 -7.63 1.38
N THR A 314 28.85 -8.50 2.35
CA THR A 314 28.40 -9.87 2.12
C THR A 314 26.96 -9.88 1.60
N TRP A 315 26.44 -11.03 1.17
CA TRP A 315 25.02 -11.16 0.82
C TRP A 315 24.11 -10.72 1.96
N MET A 316 24.41 -11.16 3.19
CA MET A 316 23.64 -10.80 4.38
C MET A 316 23.77 -9.32 4.74
N GLY A 317 24.99 -8.76 4.67
CA GLY A 317 25.19 -7.34 4.93
C GLY A 317 24.53 -6.44 3.88
N SER A 318 24.50 -6.88 2.62
CA SER A 318 23.82 -6.16 1.53
C SER A 318 22.30 -6.27 1.64
N LEU A 319 21.77 -7.43 2.07
CA LEU A 319 20.37 -7.62 2.43
C LEU A 319 19.95 -6.72 3.59
N PHE A 320 20.77 -6.68 4.64
CA PHE A 320 20.55 -5.82 5.80
C PHE A 320 20.55 -4.33 5.38
N TYR A 321 21.51 -3.91 4.56
CA TYR A 321 21.56 -2.57 4.00
C TYR A 321 20.30 -2.23 3.19
N ALA A 322 19.91 -3.10 2.26
CA ALA A 322 18.70 -2.91 1.46
C ALA A 322 17.44 -2.81 2.33
N GLY A 323 17.35 -3.61 3.39
CA GLY A 323 16.26 -3.59 4.36
C GLY A 323 16.16 -2.28 5.15
N GLN A 324 17.27 -1.78 5.70
CA GLN A 324 17.26 -0.55 6.49
C GLN A 324 16.90 0.71 5.68
N LEU A 325 17.05 0.68 4.35
CA LEU A 325 16.77 1.81 3.47
C LEU A 325 15.27 2.10 3.34
N TYR A 326 14.46 1.10 3.00
CA TYR A 326 13.01 1.29 2.85
C TYR A 326 12.25 1.25 4.17
N THR A 327 12.82 0.60 5.20
CA THR A 327 12.25 0.64 6.57
C THR A 327 12.56 1.95 7.29
N THR A 328 13.41 2.81 6.72
CA THR A 328 13.80 4.12 7.28
C THR A 328 14.47 4.06 8.66
N ILE A 329 14.98 2.89 9.09
CA ILE A 329 15.65 2.73 10.40
C ILE A 329 17.01 3.44 10.41
N GLY A 330 17.83 3.21 9.38
CA GLY A 330 19.07 3.95 9.16
C GLY A 330 20.16 3.79 10.23
N TYR A 331 20.54 2.56 10.60
CA TYR A 331 21.65 2.32 11.57
C TYR A 331 23.00 2.91 11.14
N GLY A 332 23.19 3.14 9.84
CA GLY A 332 24.43 3.71 9.29
C GLY A 332 25.56 2.70 9.04
N LEU A 333 25.34 1.41 9.28
CA LEU A 333 26.34 0.35 9.09
C LEU A 333 25.70 -0.94 8.52
N PRO A 334 26.14 -1.46 7.36
CA PRO A 334 27.06 -0.83 6.40
C PRO A 334 26.41 0.37 5.69
N ALA A 335 27.22 1.25 5.08
CA ALA A 335 26.75 2.42 4.35
C ALA A 335 27.45 2.56 3.00
N ALA A 336 26.68 2.85 1.94
CA ALA A 336 27.19 3.02 0.58
C ALA A 336 28.16 4.20 0.50
N GLN A 337 29.41 3.94 0.15
CA GLN A 337 30.45 4.95 0.02
C GLN A 337 30.78 5.28 -1.43
N SER A 338 30.54 4.36 -2.37
CA SER A 338 30.78 4.59 -3.79
C SER A 338 29.77 5.59 -4.36
N THR A 339 30.18 6.34 -5.39
CA THR A 339 29.26 7.26 -6.09
C THR A 339 28.07 6.52 -6.69
N GLY A 340 28.31 5.32 -7.27
CA GLY A 340 27.28 4.48 -7.84
C GLY A 340 26.28 3.98 -6.78
N GLY A 341 26.77 3.47 -5.65
CA GLY A 341 25.94 3.01 -4.55
C GLY A 341 25.11 4.14 -3.92
N ARG A 342 25.68 5.35 -3.76
CA ARG A 342 24.92 6.52 -3.25
C ARG A 342 23.75 6.89 -4.15
N VAL A 343 23.98 6.95 -5.47
CA VAL A 343 22.92 7.25 -6.45
C VAL A 343 21.88 6.12 -6.48
N ALA A 344 22.33 4.86 -6.47
CA ALA A 344 21.44 3.71 -6.42
C ALA A 344 20.55 3.72 -5.16
N THR A 345 21.10 4.12 -4.01
CA THR A 345 20.35 4.30 -2.76
C THR A 345 19.22 5.31 -2.91
N MET A 346 19.44 6.44 -3.58
CA MET A 346 18.41 7.48 -3.79
C MET A 346 17.22 6.95 -4.61
N PHE A 347 17.48 6.23 -5.69
CA PHE A 347 16.42 5.62 -6.50
C PHE A 347 15.72 4.47 -5.78
N TYR A 348 16.50 3.68 -5.03
CA TYR A 348 15.97 2.57 -4.25
C TYR A 348 15.01 3.05 -3.16
N ILE A 349 15.34 4.09 -2.39
CA ILE A 349 14.42 4.61 -1.36
C ILE A 349 13.15 5.24 -1.95
N MET A 350 13.24 5.86 -3.12
CA MET A 350 12.10 6.51 -3.79
C MET A 350 10.98 5.52 -4.11
N ILE A 351 11.34 4.29 -4.47
CA ILE A 351 10.40 3.20 -4.77
C ILE A 351 10.10 2.38 -3.51
N GLY A 352 11.13 2.11 -2.71
CA GLY A 352 11.04 1.22 -1.55
C GLY A 352 10.17 1.75 -0.42
N ILE A 353 10.24 3.04 -0.08
CA ILE A 353 9.47 3.62 1.03
C ILE A 353 7.95 3.53 0.78
N PRO A 354 7.40 3.96 -0.38
CA PRO A 354 5.98 3.81 -0.67
C PRO A 354 5.50 2.36 -0.62
N VAL A 355 6.25 1.43 -1.22
CA VAL A 355 5.91 0.00 -1.23
C VAL A 355 5.89 -0.56 0.20
N PHE A 356 6.88 -0.21 1.02
CA PHE A 356 6.96 -0.65 2.41
C PHE A 356 5.80 -0.12 3.26
N LEU A 357 5.43 1.16 3.09
CA LEU A 357 4.30 1.76 3.83
C LEU A 357 2.95 1.11 3.49
N ILE A 358 2.73 0.76 2.22
CA ILE A 358 1.51 0.03 1.80
C ILE A 358 1.45 -1.33 2.50
N ILE A 359 2.57 -2.07 2.51
CA ILE A 359 2.64 -3.39 3.15
C ILE A 359 2.45 -3.29 4.67
N LEU A 360 3.05 -2.28 5.31
CA LEU A 360 2.93 -2.07 6.75
C LEU A 360 1.49 -1.79 7.15
N LYS A 361 0.74 -1.04 6.33
CA LYS A 361 -0.70 -0.82 6.54
C LYS A 361 -1.49 -2.14 6.51
N ASP A 362 -1.27 -2.96 5.49
CA ASP A 362 -1.98 -4.25 5.36
C ASP A 362 -1.65 -5.20 6.53
N VAL A 363 -0.39 -5.24 6.97
CA VAL A 363 0.03 -6.04 8.13
C VAL A 363 -0.59 -5.51 9.43
N ALA A 364 -0.70 -4.19 9.59
CA ALA A 364 -1.31 -3.58 10.76
C ALA A 364 -2.82 -3.86 10.85
N GLU A 365 -3.53 -3.86 9.71
CA GLU A 365 -4.96 -4.20 9.66
C GLU A 365 -5.22 -5.66 10.09
N VAL A 366 -4.39 -6.60 9.62
CA VAL A 366 -4.47 -8.02 10.01
C VAL A 366 -4.12 -8.22 11.49
N ALA A 367 -3.04 -7.58 11.96
CA ALA A 367 -2.62 -7.67 13.36
C ALA A 367 -3.70 -7.09 14.31
N GLY A 368 -4.40 -6.04 13.89
CA GLY A 368 -5.52 -5.47 14.62
C GLY A 368 -6.71 -6.41 14.76
N GLN A 369 -7.04 -7.17 13.71
CA GLN A 369 -8.12 -8.17 13.74
C GLN A 369 -7.82 -9.31 14.71
N CYS A 370 -6.58 -9.81 14.75
CA CYS A 370 -6.21 -10.87 15.69
C CYS A 370 -6.16 -10.41 17.15
N ALA A 371 -6.01 -9.10 17.41
CA ALA A 371 -5.98 -8.54 18.77
C ALA A 371 -7.38 -8.34 19.37
N THR A 372 -8.44 -8.38 18.55
CA THR A 372 -9.83 -8.24 19.00
C THR A 372 -10.55 -9.59 19.22
N ASP A 373 -9.86 -10.71 18.97
CA ASP A 373 -10.38 -12.07 19.12
C ASP A 373 -10.01 -12.72 20.49
N GLU A 374 -9.44 -11.96 21.42
CA GLU A 374 -9.29 -12.29 22.86
C GLU A 374 -10.18 -11.38 23.71
#